data_AF-A0AB34QRL9-F1
#
_entry.id   AF-A0AB34QRL9-F1
#
_cell.length_a   1.000
_cell.length_b   1.000
_cell.length_c   1.000
_cell.angle_alpha   90.00
_cell.angle_beta   90.00
_cell.angle_gamma   90.00
#
_symmetry.space_group_name_H-M   'P 1'
#
loop_
_entity.id
_entity.type
_entity.pdbx_description
1 polymer ?
#
loop_
_entity_poly.entity_id
_entity_poly.type
_entity_poly.pdbx_seq_one_letter_code
_entity_poly.pdbx_strand_id
1 'polypeptide(L)'
;MTEPVLTDLQQVADDLYVQASSSLKEGEPYAIFGHSMGAVLAYELQKRMKTRLNREPVHVFYSGRFPPHIPEKKVYHQLSDSKLKEAIIAMGGVPEELADNHAVLDFFLPILRADFQLLETYLCDEVVPVACPISIFYGTRDLPSVLFDLDDWDQYTSEDCAFFEFDGDHFFIHSFTNEVVEKINVILKRIGVLEK
;
A
#
# COMPACT_ATOMS: atom_id res chain seq x y z
N MET A 1 20.20 -5.94 13.93
CA MET A 1 19.60 -5.05 12.92
C MET A 1 20.16 -3.66 13.16
N THR A 2 20.94 -3.12 12.22
CA THR A 2 21.70 -1.85 12.36
C THR A 2 21.18 -0.74 11.45
N GLU A 3 20.10 -1.00 10.73
CA GLU A 3 19.47 -0.02 9.85
C GLU A 3 18.52 0.86 10.68
N PRO A 4 18.61 2.20 10.54
CA PRO A 4 17.75 3.11 11.28
C PRO A 4 16.29 2.95 10.84
N VAL A 5 15.37 3.00 11.80
CA VAL A 5 13.93 2.99 11.52
C VAL A 5 13.55 4.33 10.88
N LEU A 6 13.08 4.29 9.64
CA LEU A 6 12.63 5.47 8.91
C LEU A 6 11.25 5.90 9.42
N THR A 7 11.07 7.21 9.61
CA THR A 7 9.81 7.82 10.09
C THR A 7 9.30 8.92 9.16
N ASP A 8 9.90 9.04 7.97
CA ASP A 8 9.49 9.92 6.89
C ASP A 8 9.21 9.11 5.61
N LEU A 9 7.97 9.17 5.13
CA LEU A 9 7.53 8.37 3.98
C LEU A 9 8.28 8.75 2.70
N GLN A 10 8.75 9.99 2.58
CA GLN A 10 9.53 10.43 1.43
C GLN A 10 10.89 9.73 1.36
N GLN A 11 11.52 9.47 2.53
CA GLN A 11 12.78 8.73 2.60
C GLN A 11 12.59 7.25 2.27
N VAL A 12 11.51 6.65 2.77
CA VAL A 12 11.15 5.25 2.43
C VAL A 12 10.91 5.11 0.93
N ALA A 13 10.19 6.04 0.32
CA ALA A 13 9.93 6.02 -1.11
C ALA A 13 11.19 6.30 -1.96
N ASP A 14 12.13 7.10 -1.47
CA ASP A 14 13.43 7.30 -2.12
C ASP A 14 14.29 6.03 -2.11
N ASP A 15 14.33 5.33 -0.97
CA ASP A 15 15.01 4.05 -0.86
C ASP A 15 14.37 2.99 -1.78
N LEU A 16 13.04 2.89 -1.75
CA LEU A 16 12.29 2.00 -2.63
C LEU A 16 12.54 2.29 -4.11
N TYR A 17 12.65 3.57 -4.49
CA TYR A 17 13.02 3.96 -5.85
C TYR A 17 14.41 3.45 -6.25
N VAL A 18 15.42 3.55 -5.38
CA VAL A 18 16.78 3.04 -5.66
C VAL A 18 16.76 1.53 -5.89
N GLN A 19 16.03 0.79 -5.05
CA GLN A 19 15.92 -0.66 -5.17
C GLN A 19 15.15 -1.08 -6.43
N ALA A 20 14.02 -0.44 -6.71
CA ALA A 20 13.19 -0.76 -7.88
C ALA A 20 13.90 -0.41 -9.19
N SER A 21 14.49 0.79 -9.28
CA SER A 21 15.17 1.26 -10.49
C SER A 21 16.38 0.41 -10.86
N SER A 22 17.13 -0.09 -9.87
CA SER A 22 18.28 -0.96 -10.10
C SER A 22 17.90 -2.39 -10.52
N SER A 23 16.67 -2.82 -10.21
CA SER A 23 16.18 -4.17 -10.54
C SER A 23 15.54 -4.26 -11.93
N LEU A 24 15.13 -3.13 -12.51
CA LEU A 24 14.44 -3.07 -13.81
C LEU A 24 15.43 -2.89 -14.96
N LYS A 25 15.32 -3.72 -16.00
CA LYS A 25 16.07 -3.49 -17.23
C LYS A 25 15.49 -2.30 -17.99
N GLU A 26 16.32 -1.69 -18.83
CA GLU A 26 15.87 -0.63 -19.74
C GLU A 26 14.80 -1.17 -20.70
N GLY A 27 13.70 -0.43 -20.84
CA GLY A 27 12.56 -0.80 -21.70
C GLY A 27 11.66 -1.94 -21.19
N GLU A 28 11.99 -2.60 -20.08
CA GLU A 28 11.17 -3.68 -19.52
C GLU A 28 9.84 -3.14 -18.95
N PRO A 29 8.66 -3.67 -19.35
CA PRO A 29 7.40 -3.27 -18.74
C PRO A 29 7.34 -3.73 -17.28
N TYR A 30 6.72 -2.93 -16.41
CA TYR A 30 6.57 -3.26 -15.00
C TYR A 30 5.22 -2.77 -14.47
N ALA A 31 4.66 -3.53 -13.54
CA ALA A 31 3.46 -3.13 -12.79
C ALA A 31 3.80 -3.01 -11.31
N ILE A 32 3.05 -2.19 -10.58
CA ILE A 32 3.25 -1.99 -9.13
C ILE A 32 2.01 -2.51 -8.41
N PHE A 33 2.21 -3.30 -7.35
CA PHE A 33 1.16 -3.68 -6.41
C PHE A 33 1.52 -3.17 -5.03
N GLY A 34 0.58 -2.51 -4.36
CA GLY A 34 0.76 -1.98 -3.02
C GLY A 34 -0.48 -2.20 -2.16
N HIS A 35 -0.31 -2.80 -0.98
CA HIS A 35 -1.38 -3.01 -0.01
C HIS A 35 -1.21 -2.14 1.23
N SER A 36 -2.28 -1.52 1.71
CA SER A 36 -2.30 -0.64 2.89
C SER A 36 -1.24 0.46 2.78
N MET A 37 -0.22 0.50 3.65
CA MET A 37 0.93 1.39 3.50
C MET A 37 1.62 1.27 2.14
N GLY A 38 1.71 0.05 1.62
CA GLY A 38 2.24 -0.24 0.30
C GLY A 38 1.50 0.48 -0.83
N ALA A 39 0.20 0.78 -0.68
CA ALA A 39 -0.55 1.54 -1.70
C ALA A 39 -0.07 2.99 -1.77
N VAL A 40 0.21 3.61 -0.62
CA VAL A 40 0.78 4.96 -0.53
C VAL A 40 2.20 4.96 -1.09
N LEU A 41 3.01 3.96 -0.74
CA LEU A 41 4.37 3.80 -1.27
C LEU A 41 4.37 3.51 -2.78
N ALA A 42 3.40 2.77 -3.31
CA ALA A 42 3.24 2.54 -4.75
C ALA A 42 2.95 3.86 -5.49
N TYR A 43 2.10 4.72 -4.92
CA TYR A 43 1.85 6.06 -5.44
C TYR A 43 3.10 6.95 -5.40
N GLU A 44 3.87 6.93 -4.31
CA GLU A 44 5.12 7.69 -4.23
C GLU A 44 6.22 7.15 -5.15
N LEU A 45 6.27 5.83 -5.34
CA LEU A 45 7.20 5.16 -6.24
C LEU A 45 6.91 5.53 -7.68
N GLN A 46 5.65 5.46 -8.14
CA GLN A 46 5.32 5.81 -9.53
C GLN A 46 5.67 7.27 -9.85
N LYS A 47 5.46 8.21 -8.92
CA LYS A 47 5.91 9.60 -9.06
C LYS A 47 7.42 9.70 -9.27
N ARG A 48 8.21 8.98 -8.48
CA ARG A 48 9.68 8.98 -8.58
C ARG A 48 10.17 8.35 -9.87
N MET A 49 9.58 7.23 -10.29
CA MET A 49 9.90 6.57 -11.55
C MET A 49 9.63 7.48 -12.75
N LYS A 50 8.49 8.18 -12.76
CA LYS A 50 8.13 9.16 -13.78
C LYS A 50 9.10 10.35 -13.80
N THR A 51 9.32 10.99 -12.66
CA THR A 51 10.12 12.21 -12.57
C THR A 51 11.62 12.00 -12.79
N ARG A 52 12.18 10.88 -12.34
CA ARG A 52 13.63 10.63 -12.35
C ARG A 52 14.10 9.77 -13.51
N LEU A 53 13.25 8.86 -14.01
CA LEU A 53 13.60 7.95 -15.12
C LEU A 53 12.73 8.14 -16.36
N ASN A 54 11.71 9.00 -16.31
CA ASN A 54 10.71 9.12 -17.37
C ASN A 54 10.10 7.76 -17.75
N ARG A 55 9.84 6.92 -16.74
CA ARG A 55 9.23 5.60 -16.89
C ARG A 55 7.96 5.51 -16.06
N GLU A 56 6.86 5.13 -16.69
CA GLU A 56 5.60 4.83 -16.03
C GLU A 56 5.34 3.32 -16.03
N PRO A 57 4.65 2.79 -15.02
CA PRO A 57 4.21 1.41 -15.01
C PRO A 57 3.17 1.17 -16.10
N VAL A 58 3.01 -0.09 -16.50
CA VAL A 58 1.92 -0.50 -17.41
C VAL A 58 0.59 -0.68 -16.68
N HIS A 59 0.63 -0.84 -15.35
CA HIS A 59 -0.54 -0.94 -14.48
C HIS A 59 -0.16 -0.68 -13.02
N VAL A 60 -1.06 -0.10 -12.22
CA VAL A 60 -0.89 -0.01 -10.76
C VAL A 60 -2.10 -0.62 -10.03
N PHE A 61 -1.81 -1.46 -9.05
CA PHE A 61 -2.80 -2.08 -8.17
C PHE A 61 -2.69 -1.46 -6.78
N TYR A 62 -3.70 -0.69 -6.38
CA TYR A 62 -3.85 -0.14 -5.04
C TYR A 62 -4.79 -1.03 -4.25
N SER A 63 -4.36 -1.49 -3.08
CA SER A 63 -5.09 -2.48 -2.30
C SER A 63 -5.28 -2.05 -0.86
N GLY A 64 -6.49 -2.21 -0.30
CA GLY A 64 -6.77 -2.01 1.13
C GLY A 64 -6.46 -0.60 1.65
N ARG A 65 -6.59 0.43 0.81
CA ARG A 65 -6.30 1.82 1.20
C ARG A 65 -7.19 2.80 0.47
N PHE A 66 -7.60 3.85 1.18
CA PHE A 66 -8.27 5.01 0.60
C PHE A 66 -7.26 5.92 -0.14
N PRO A 67 -7.72 6.84 -1.01
CA PRO A 67 -6.85 7.71 -1.79
C PRO A 67 -5.84 8.55 -0.95
N PRO A 68 -4.56 8.67 -1.38
CA PRO A 68 -3.49 9.34 -0.65
C PRO A 68 -3.71 10.79 -0.18
N HIS A 69 -4.60 11.56 -0.80
CA HIS A 69 -4.90 12.95 -0.42
C HIS A 69 -5.81 13.05 0.80
N ILE A 70 -6.46 11.95 1.19
CA ILE A 70 -7.26 11.88 2.40
C ILE A 70 -6.30 11.67 3.59
N PRO A 71 -6.23 12.57 4.58
CA PRO A 71 -5.34 12.40 5.71
C PRO A 71 -5.86 11.35 6.69
N GLU A 72 -4.94 10.61 7.31
CA GLU A 72 -5.27 9.71 8.41
C GLU A 72 -5.73 10.54 9.62
N LYS A 73 -6.88 10.16 10.21
CA LYS A 73 -7.47 10.90 11.33
C LYS A 73 -7.08 10.32 12.69
N LYS A 74 -6.67 9.06 12.72
CA LYS A 74 -6.29 8.37 13.95
C LYS A 74 -4.80 8.54 14.17
N VAL A 75 -4.40 8.70 15.43
CA VAL A 75 -3.00 8.93 15.81
C VAL A 75 -2.56 7.80 16.75
N TYR A 76 -2.16 6.66 16.19
CA TYR A 76 -1.68 5.51 16.93
C TYR A 76 -0.22 5.67 17.37
N HIS A 77 0.62 6.36 16.58
CA HIS A 77 2.05 6.48 16.88
C HIS A 77 2.36 7.27 18.17
N GLN A 78 1.37 7.99 18.72
CA GLN A 78 1.50 8.75 19.97
C GLN A 78 0.87 8.04 21.17
N LEU A 79 0.22 6.88 20.97
CA LEU A 79 -0.34 6.09 22.06
C LEU A 79 0.76 5.51 22.94
N SER A 80 0.47 5.32 24.23
CA SER A 80 1.30 4.48 25.10
C SER A 80 1.45 3.07 24.53
N ASP A 81 2.56 2.39 24.80
CA ASP A 81 2.83 1.05 24.29
C ASP A 81 1.68 0.06 24.51
N SER A 82 1.07 0.04 25.70
CA SER A 82 -0.07 -0.84 25.99
C SER A 82 -1.26 -0.58 25.05
N LYS A 83 -1.61 0.70 24.85
CA LYS A 83 -2.71 1.11 23.96
C LYS A 83 -2.40 0.86 22.48
N LEU A 84 -1.15 1.03 22.07
CA LEU A 84 -0.74 0.70 20.71
C LEU A 84 -0.86 -0.81 20.47
N LYS A 85 -0.42 -1.65 21.41
CA LYS A 85 -0.58 -3.11 21.34
C LYS A 85 -2.05 -3.53 21.25
N GLU A 86 -2.92 -2.97 22.10
CA GLU A 86 -4.37 -3.21 22.05
C GLU A 86 -4.93 -2.87 20.67
N ALA A 87 -4.55 -1.73 20.09
CA ALA A 87 -4.99 -1.29 18.77
C ALA A 87 -4.50 -2.24 17.66
N ILE A 88 -3.23 -2.64 17.68
CA ILE A 88 -2.64 -3.56 16.71
C ILE A 88 -3.37 -4.91 16.73
N ILE A 89 -3.62 -5.47 17.93
CA ILE A 89 -4.36 -6.75 18.07
C ILE A 89 -5.77 -6.60 17.52
N ALA A 90 -6.44 -5.47 17.80
CA ALA A 90 -7.80 -5.22 17.34
C ALA A 90 -7.92 -5.00 15.82
N MET A 91 -6.86 -4.58 15.12
CA MET A 91 -6.86 -4.40 13.67
C MET A 91 -6.90 -5.73 12.89
N GLY A 92 -6.59 -6.85 13.54
CA GLY A 92 -6.28 -8.09 12.85
C GLY A 92 -4.88 -8.03 12.24
N GLY A 93 -4.28 -9.18 11.93
CA GLY A 93 -2.92 -9.26 11.35
C GLY A 93 -1.83 -9.68 12.33
N VAL A 94 -2.08 -9.64 13.64
CA VAL A 94 -1.26 -10.34 14.64
C VAL A 94 -1.89 -11.71 14.92
N PRO A 95 -1.18 -12.83 14.66
CA PRO A 95 -1.63 -14.16 15.06
C PRO A 95 -1.97 -14.19 16.55
N GLU A 96 -3.03 -14.90 16.94
CA GLU A 96 -3.49 -15.01 18.33
C GLU A 96 -2.36 -15.48 19.27
N GLU A 97 -1.51 -16.39 18.79
CA GLU A 97 -0.31 -16.90 19.47
C GLU A 97 0.71 -15.81 19.83
N LEU A 98 0.76 -14.72 19.05
CA LEU A 98 1.62 -13.56 19.30
C LEU A 98 0.92 -12.48 20.14
N ALA A 99 -0.41 -12.44 20.13
CA ALA A 99 -1.18 -11.52 20.98
C ALA A 99 -0.93 -11.81 22.47
N ASP A 100 -0.79 -13.09 22.82
CA ASP A 100 -0.47 -13.54 24.19
C ASP A 100 1.03 -13.45 24.53
N ASN A 101 1.90 -13.30 23.53
CA ASN A 101 3.35 -13.21 23.72
C ASN A 101 3.85 -11.76 23.66
N HIS A 102 3.65 -11.03 24.77
CA HIS A 102 4.03 -9.63 24.89
C HIS A 102 5.49 -9.32 24.54
N ALA A 103 6.43 -10.25 24.79
CA ALA A 103 7.85 -10.03 24.52
C ALA A 103 8.16 -9.91 23.02
N VAL A 104 7.46 -10.69 22.18
CA VAL A 104 7.60 -10.59 20.72
C VAL A 104 6.99 -9.29 20.23
N LEU A 105 5.81 -8.93 20.73
CA LEU A 105 5.15 -7.69 20.34
C LEU A 105 5.97 -6.46 20.77
N ASP A 106 6.60 -6.49 21.95
CA ASP A 106 7.54 -5.46 22.42
C ASP A 106 8.73 -5.28 21.48
N PHE A 107 9.24 -6.37 20.91
CA PHE A 107 10.35 -6.31 19.97
C PHE A 107 9.99 -5.60 18.65
N PHE A 108 8.78 -5.82 18.14
CA PHE A 108 8.31 -5.20 16.89
C PHE A 108 7.67 -3.82 17.09
N LEU A 109 7.28 -3.48 18.32
CA LEU A 109 6.54 -2.25 18.61
C LEU A 109 7.22 -0.97 18.09
N PRO A 110 8.55 -0.78 18.18
CA PRO A 110 9.20 0.40 17.62
C PRO A 110 9.06 0.51 16.10
N ILE A 111 9.06 -0.63 15.38
CA ILE A 111 8.91 -0.70 13.92
C ILE A 111 7.46 -0.36 13.55
N LEU A 112 6.49 -1.03 14.19
CA LEU A 112 5.07 -0.78 13.94
C LEU A 112 4.67 0.66 14.27
N ARG A 113 5.23 1.23 15.35
CA ARG A 113 5.01 2.64 15.72
C ARG A 113 5.52 3.59 14.63
N ALA A 114 6.68 3.30 14.05
CA ALA A 114 7.20 4.08 12.93
C ALA A 114 6.32 3.95 11.68
N ASP A 115 5.83 2.75 11.36
CA ASP A 115 4.90 2.53 10.24
C ASP A 115 3.60 3.34 10.41
N PHE A 116 3.03 3.37 11.62
CA PHE A 116 1.92 4.27 11.93
C PHE A 116 2.29 5.74 11.74
N GLN A 117 3.45 6.15 12.25
CA GLN A 117 3.91 7.54 12.10
C GLN A 117 4.06 7.95 10.62
N LEU A 118 4.61 7.07 9.80
CA LEU A 118 4.77 7.28 8.35
C LEU A 118 3.42 7.59 7.70
N LEU A 119 2.40 6.76 7.97
CA LEU A 119 1.06 6.94 7.43
C LEU A 119 0.32 8.15 8.00
N GLU A 120 0.46 8.38 9.31
CA GLU A 120 -0.31 9.40 10.04
C GLU A 120 0.19 10.82 9.79
N THR A 121 1.48 10.96 9.47
CA THR A 121 2.11 12.24 9.14
C THR A 121 2.22 12.49 7.64
N TYR A 122 1.84 11.52 6.81
CA TYR A 122 1.87 11.67 5.37
C TYR A 122 0.80 12.65 4.89
N LEU A 123 1.24 13.64 4.11
CA LEU A 123 0.38 14.60 3.44
C LEU A 123 0.68 14.55 1.94
N CYS A 124 -0.36 14.32 1.15
CA CYS A 124 -0.28 14.39 -0.30
C CYS A 124 -0.79 15.77 -0.74
N ASP A 125 0.14 16.69 -0.99
CA ASP A 125 -0.18 18.08 -1.35
C ASP A 125 -0.84 18.20 -2.73
N GLU A 126 -0.39 17.42 -3.71
CA GLU A 126 -0.88 17.42 -5.08
C GLU A 126 -1.03 15.98 -5.60
N VAL A 127 -2.15 15.72 -6.27
CA VAL A 127 -2.41 14.44 -6.95
C VAL A 127 -1.69 14.44 -8.31
N VAL A 128 -0.76 13.50 -8.49
CA VAL A 128 -0.01 13.32 -9.73
C VAL A 128 -0.48 12.02 -10.40
N PRO A 129 -1.33 12.10 -11.44
CA PRO A 129 -1.86 10.91 -12.08
C PRO A 129 -0.77 10.15 -12.86
N VAL A 130 -0.90 8.82 -12.85
CA VAL A 130 -0.12 7.92 -13.70
C VAL A 130 -0.79 7.76 -15.07
N ALA A 131 -0.02 7.69 -16.16
CA ALA A 131 -0.56 7.44 -17.50
C ALA A 131 -0.74 5.95 -17.81
N CYS A 132 -1.35 5.20 -16.89
CA CYS A 132 -1.73 3.81 -17.09
C CYS A 132 -3.01 3.48 -16.33
N PRO A 133 -3.74 2.42 -16.72
CA PRO A 133 -4.90 1.97 -15.95
C PRO A 133 -4.50 1.59 -14.52
N ILE A 134 -5.43 1.78 -13.59
CA ILE A 134 -5.27 1.40 -12.20
C ILE A 134 -6.38 0.47 -11.74
N SER A 135 -6.11 -0.31 -10.71
CA SER A 135 -7.10 -1.21 -10.11
C SER A 135 -7.10 -1.10 -8.61
N ILE A 136 -8.29 -0.89 -8.05
CA ILE A 136 -8.52 -0.71 -6.62
C ILE A 136 -9.10 -2.00 -6.06
N PHE A 137 -8.33 -2.68 -5.22
CA PHE A 137 -8.75 -3.92 -4.55
C PHE A 137 -9.14 -3.60 -3.11
N TYR A 138 -10.35 -3.95 -2.69
CA TYR A 138 -10.83 -3.64 -1.34
C TYR A 138 -11.67 -4.78 -0.75
N GLY A 139 -11.57 -4.96 0.57
CA GLY A 139 -12.41 -5.88 1.31
C GLY A 139 -13.71 -5.21 1.73
N THR A 140 -14.87 -5.87 1.59
CA THR A 140 -16.19 -5.33 1.97
C THR A 140 -16.34 -4.99 3.46
N ARG A 141 -15.46 -5.54 4.32
CA ARG A 141 -15.39 -5.25 5.75
C ARG A 141 -14.15 -4.44 6.14
N ASP A 142 -13.40 -3.95 5.16
CA ASP A 142 -12.20 -3.15 5.39
C ASP A 142 -12.55 -1.70 5.74
N LEU A 143 -11.98 -1.15 6.82
CA LEU A 143 -12.32 0.18 7.32
C LEU A 143 -12.16 1.30 6.28
N PRO A 144 -11.06 1.37 5.49
CA PRO A 144 -10.96 2.22 4.32
C PRO A 144 -12.19 2.22 3.41
N SER A 145 -12.70 1.04 3.02
CA SER A 145 -13.85 0.94 2.11
C SER A 145 -15.19 1.29 2.77
N VAL A 146 -15.29 1.08 4.09
CA VAL A 146 -16.51 1.35 4.86
C VAL A 146 -16.65 2.83 5.21
N LEU A 147 -15.52 3.52 5.43
CA LEU A 147 -15.51 4.88 5.96
C LEU A 147 -15.25 5.96 4.92
N PHE A 148 -14.70 5.61 3.76
CA PHE A 148 -14.29 6.57 2.74
C PHE A 148 -14.87 6.20 1.38
N ASP A 149 -15.09 7.22 0.57
CA ASP A 149 -15.39 7.04 -0.84
C ASP A 149 -14.11 6.64 -1.57
N LEU A 150 -14.14 5.50 -2.26
CA LEU A 150 -13.01 5.00 -3.02
C LEU A 150 -13.01 5.56 -4.44
N ASP A 151 -14.10 6.17 -4.91
CA ASP A 151 -14.23 6.69 -6.29
C ASP A 151 -13.20 7.79 -6.57
N ASP A 152 -12.73 8.49 -5.54
CA ASP A 152 -11.66 9.47 -5.62
C ASP A 152 -10.31 8.90 -6.10
N TRP A 153 -10.14 7.58 -6.12
CA TRP A 153 -9.00 6.94 -6.79
C TRP A 153 -8.95 7.24 -8.29
N ASP A 154 -10.07 7.56 -8.94
CA ASP A 154 -10.12 7.93 -10.36
C ASP A 154 -9.18 9.12 -10.69
N GLN A 155 -8.96 10.01 -9.74
CA GLN A 155 -8.06 11.17 -9.88
C GLN A 155 -6.57 10.79 -10.01
N TYR A 156 -6.21 9.54 -9.69
CA TYR A 156 -4.82 9.06 -9.64
C TYR A 156 -4.34 8.43 -10.95
N THR A 157 -5.18 8.41 -11.98
CA THR A 157 -4.83 7.98 -13.33
C THR A 157 -5.38 8.95 -14.37
N SER A 158 -4.77 8.98 -15.56
CA SER A 158 -5.36 9.60 -16.75
C SER A 158 -6.05 8.60 -17.67
N GLU A 159 -6.10 7.33 -17.28
CA GLU A 159 -6.67 6.19 -18.00
C GLU A 159 -7.80 5.56 -17.16
N ASP A 160 -8.15 4.30 -17.41
CA ASP A 160 -9.24 3.62 -16.70
C ASP A 160 -8.91 3.32 -15.24
N CYS A 161 -9.86 3.65 -14.34
CA CYS A 161 -9.88 3.22 -12.94
C CYS A 161 -10.92 2.11 -12.74
N ALA A 162 -10.50 0.94 -12.23
CA ALA A 162 -11.38 -0.20 -12.02
C ALA A 162 -11.39 -0.68 -10.56
N PHE A 163 -12.57 -1.08 -10.08
CA PHE A 163 -12.79 -1.47 -8.69
C PHE A 163 -13.10 -2.96 -8.56
N PHE A 164 -12.45 -3.63 -7.61
CA PHE A 164 -12.60 -5.07 -7.36
C PHE A 164 -12.81 -5.32 -5.87
N GLU A 165 -14.02 -5.77 -5.55
CA GLU A 165 -14.41 -6.13 -4.20
C GLU A 165 -14.01 -7.56 -3.85
N PHE A 166 -13.68 -7.77 -2.57
CA PHE A 166 -13.43 -9.08 -1.96
C PHE A 166 -14.25 -9.18 -0.69
N ASP A 167 -14.85 -10.33 -0.41
CA ASP A 167 -15.65 -10.54 0.80
C ASP A 167 -14.77 -10.76 2.05
N GLY A 168 -13.93 -9.78 2.37
CA GLY A 168 -12.88 -9.84 3.39
C GLY A 168 -12.75 -8.58 4.23
N ASP A 169 -11.96 -8.68 5.30
CA ASP A 169 -11.51 -7.53 6.09
C ASP A 169 -10.26 -6.89 5.44
N HIS A 170 -9.50 -6.08 6.19
CA HIS A 170 -8.27 -5.46 5.70
C HIS A 170 -7.27 -6.48 5.13
N PHE A 171 -7.21 -7.67 5.72
CA PHE A 171 -6.28 -8.73 5.35
C PHE A 171 -6.87 -9.72 4.33
N PHE A 172 -7.88 -9.30 3.56
CA PHE A 172 -8.46 -10.09 2.47
C PHE A 172 -7.39 -10.62 1.50
N ILE A 173 -6.25 -9.93 1.35
CA ILE A 173 -5.13 -10.38 0.52
C ILE A 173 -4.56 -11.74 0.95
N HIS A 174 -4.73 -12.14 2.21
CA HIS A 174 -4.32 -13.44 2.74
C HIS A 174 -5.42 -14.49 2.60
N SER A 175 -6.68 -14.11 2.85
CA SER A 175 -7.82 -15.02 2.72
C SER A 175 -8.15 -15.34 1.25
N PHE A 176 -7.91 -14.38 0.36
CA PHE A 176 -8.25 -14.43 -1.07
C PHE A 176 -7.01 -14.34 -1.97
N THR A 177 -5.85 -14.80 -1.49
CA THR A 177 -4.58 -14.69 -2.24
C THR A 177 -4.70 -15.21 -3.68
N ASN A 178 -5.32 -16.37 -3.86
CA ASN A 178 -5.47 -16.97 -5.20
C ASN A 178 -6.32 -16.08 -6.12
N GLU A 179 -7.42 -15.53 -5.61
CA GLU A 179 -8.30 -14.66 -6.40
C GLU A 179 -7.62 -13.33 -6.73
N VAL A 180 -6.91 -12.72 -5.77
CA VAL A 180 -6.12 -11.50 -5.99
C VAL A 180 -5.08 -11.72 -7.09
N VAL A 181 -4.30 -12.81 -7.00
CA VAL A 181 -3.28 -13.15 -8.00
C VAL A 181 -3.90 -13.46 -9.35
N GLU A 182 -5.03 -14.19 -9.39
CA GLU A 182 -5.75 -14.47 -10.63
C GLU A 182 -6.23 -13.17 -11.30
N LYS A 183 -6.80 -12.22 -10.54
CA LYS A 183 -7.20 -10.91 -11.09
C LYS A 183 -6.03 -10.15 -11.67
N ILE A 184 -4.90 -10.08 -10.95
CA ILE A 184 -3.67 -9.44 -11.45
C ILE A 184 -3.23 -10.10 -12.75
N ASN A 185 -3.16 -11.43 -12.79
CA ASN A 185 -2.74 -12.17 -13.98
C ASN A 185 -3.66 -11.93 -15.17
N VAL A 186 -4.98 -11.96 -14.97
CA VAL A 186 -5.96 -11.69 -16.04
C VAL A 186 -5.80 -10.28 -16.60
N ILE A 187 -5.60 -9.29 -15.73
CA ILE A 187 -5.39 -7.89 -16.13
C ILE A 187 -4.09 -7.76 -16.93
N LEU A 188 -2.98 -8.27 -16.40
CA LEU A 188 -1.67 -8.18 -17.05
C LEU A 188 -1.61 -8.95 -18.38
N LYS A 189 -2.33 -10.08 -18.51
CA LYS A 189 -2.49 -10.79 -19.80
C LYS A 189 -3.26 -9.96 -20.83
N ARG A 190 -4.30 -9.23 -20.43
CA ARG A 190 -5.10 -8.40 -21.33
C ARG A 190 -4.30 -7.25 -21.94
N ILE A 191 -3.39 -6.67 -21.17
CA ILE A 191 -2.50 -5.58 -21.62
C ILE A 191 -1.18 -6.10 -22.24
N GLY A 192 -1.05 -7.41 -22.47
CA GLY A 192 0.07 -8.00 -23.22
C GLY A 192 1.38 -8.12 -22.44
N VAL A 193 1.35 -8.05 -21.12
CA VAL A 193 2.54 -8.12 -20.25
C VAL A 193 2.88 -9.57 -19.90
N LEU A 194 1.86 -10.40 -19.66
CA LEU A 194 2.02 -11.84 -19.44
C LEU A 194 1.62 -12.61 -20.70
N GLU A 195 2.34 -13.69 -20.99
CA GLU A 195 1.96 -14.62 -22.05
C GLU A 195 0.57 -15.22 -21.78
N LYS A 196 -0.18 -15.49 -22.86
CA LYS A 196 -1.56 -16.01 -22.79
C LYS A 196 -1.64 -17.36 -22.09
#